data_AF-F2B053-F1
#
_entry.id   AF-F2B053-F1
#
_cell.length_a   1.000
_cell.length_b   1.000
_cell.length_c   1.000
_cell.angle_alpha   90.00
_cell.angle_beta   90.00
_cell.angle_gamma   90.00
#
_symmetry.space_group_name_H-M   'P 1'
#
loop_
_entity.id
_entity.type
_entity.pdbx_description
1 polymer ?
#
loop_
_entity_poly.entity_id
_entity_poly.type
_entity_poly.pdbx_seq_one_letter_code
_entity_poly.pdbx_strand_id
1 'polypeptide(L)'
;MRFELAQNHNAKDHQLGRFRISVTTDSGDIPLGLSETFAAAERTPADQRGEALSKTIDQYVSTINPDLKSARDALNQAKRPLPEDAQIVALQKRRKRFEAETPIDPSLVELRANVERSKTQLGSIRLTAAEDLVWALVNSPAFLFNH
;
A
#
# COMPACT_ATOMS: atom_id res chain seq x y z
N MET A 1 53.16 -23.50 24.22
CA MET A 1 51.98 -24.07 23.53
C MET A 1 52.37 -25.38 22.89
N ARG A 2 51.51 -26.41 23.00
CA ARG A 2 51.69 -27.73 22.39
C ARG A 2 50.44 -28.03 21.57
N PHE A 3 50.63 -28.45 20.32
CA PHE A 3 49.55 -28.91 19.46
C PHE A 3 49.70 -30.40 19.25
N GLU A 4 48.63 -31.15 19.50
CA GLU A 4 48.59 -32.60 19.29
C GLU A 4 47.60 -32.89 18.16
N LEU A 5 48.08 -33.57 17.12
CA LEU A 5 47.26 -33.97 15.97
C LEU A 5 47.06 -35.48 16.04
N ALA A 6 45.83 -35.91 16.30
CA ALA A 6 45.47 -37.33 16.32
C ALA A 6 44.89 -37.76 14.96
N GLN A 7 45.53 -38.76 14.33
CA GLN A 7 45.01 -39.42 13.14
C GLN A 7 44.69 -40.89 13.48
N ASN A 8 43.40 -41.21 13.54
CA ASN A 8 42.93 -42.53 13.96
C ASN A 8 42.78 -43.54 12.81
N HIS A 9 42.92 -43.09 11.55
CA HIS A 9 42.72 -43.91 10.36
C HIS A 9 43.86 -43.66 9.36
N ASN A 10 44.62 -44.71 9.05
CA ASN A 10 45.73 -44.69 8.09
C ASN A 10 45.38 -45.45 6.80
N ALA A 11 44.16 -45.24 6.31
CA ALA A 11 43.71 -45.78 5.02
C ALA A 11 44.10 -44.84 3.87
N LYS A 12 44.20 -45.38 2.65
CA LYS A 12 44.61 -44.64 1.44
C LYS A 12 43.78 -43.36 1.20
N ASP A 13 42.51 -43.38 1.55
CA ASP A 13 41.57 -42.25 1.35
C ASP A 13 41.45 -41.33 2.59
N HIS A 14 42.22 -41.58 3.65
CA HIS A 14 42.19 -40.83 4.91
C HIS A 14 43.58 -40.29 5.28
N GLN A 15 44.29 -39.76 4.29
CA GLN A 15 45.58 -39.10 4.51
C GLN A 15 45.37 -37.66 5.03
N LEU A 16 46.20 -37.27 5.99
CA LEU A 16 46.30 -35.89 6.43
C LEU A 16 46.72 -35.00 5.24
N GLY A 17 45.92 -33.98 4.95
CA GLY A 17 46.21 -32.98 3.94
C GLY A 17 47.29 -31.98 4.39
N ARG A 18 47.49 -30.93 3.58
CA ARG A 18 48.38 -29.82 3.93
C ARG A 18 47.62 -28.81 4.77
N PHE A 19 47.95 -28.71 6.05
CA PHE A 19 47.38 -27.71 6.96
C PHE A 19 48.41 -26.63 7.28
N ARG A 20 47.94 -25.41 7.50
CA ARG A 20 48.73 -24.31 8.05
C ARG A 20 48.12 -23.90 9.39
N ILE A 21 48.90 -24.03 10.46
CA ILE A 21 48.56 -23.51 11.79
C ILE A 21 49.21 -22.13 11.91
N SER A 22 48.42 -21.09 12.20
CA SER A 22 48.93 -19.74 12.49
C SER A 22 48.54 -19.38 13.92
N VAL A 23 49.49 -18.85 14.69
CA VAL A 23 49.31 -18.49 16.11
C VAL A 23 49.69 -17.01 16.27
N THR A 24 48.97 -16.30 17.12
CA THR A 24 49.27 -14.91 17.49
C THR A 24 49.41 -14.80 19.01
N THR A 25 50.24 -13.86 19.46
CA THR A 25 50.46 -13.54 20.88
C THR A 25 49.65 -12.33 21.35
N ASP A 26 48.86 -11.73 20.46
CA ASP A 26 48.01 -10.59 20.80
C ASP A 26 46.96 -10.99 21.84
N SER A 27 46.81 -10.16 22.87
CA SER A 27 45.82 -10.32 23.92
C SER A 27 44.54 -9.55 23.59
N GLY A 28 43.38 -10.18 23.75
CA GLY A 28 42.06 -9.57 23.57
C GLY A 28 41.24 -10.21 22.44
N ASP A 29 40.05 -9.66 22.18
CA ASP A 29 39.28 -10.03 20.98
C ASP A 29 40.06 -9.58 19.75
N ILE A 30 40.40 -10.51 18.88
CA ILE A 30 41.09 -10.25 17.62
C ILE A 30 40.00 -10.10 16.55
N PRO A 31 39.58 -8.86 16.22
CA PRO A 31 38.55 -8.67 15.23
C PRO A 31 39.04 -9.12 13.86
N LEU A 32 38.10 -9.52 13.02
CA LEU A 32 38.38 -9.66 11.59
C LEU A 32 38.85 -8.30 11.07
N GLY A 33 39.97 -8.30 10.35
CA GLY A 33 40.47 -7.10 9.70
C GLY A 33 39.48 -6.55 8.66
N LEU A 34 39.77 -5.35 8.17
CA LEU A 34 39.02 -4.76 7.06
C LEU A 34 39.02 -5.70 5.85
N SER A 35 37.92 -5.72 5.10
CA SER A 35 37.91 -6.41 3.80
C SER A 35 39.00 -5.83 2.90
N GLU A 36 39.47 -6.62 1.95
CA GLU A 36 40.57 -6.22 1.06
C GLU A 36 40.34 -4.86 0.39
N THR A 37 39.08 -4.58 0.01
CA THR A 37 38.68 -3.30 -0.58
C THR A 37 38.89 -2.12 0.37
N PHE A 38 38.52 -2.24 1.65
CA PHE A 38 38.70 -1.17 2.63
C PHE A 38 40.17 -1.07 3.10
N ALA A 39 40.89 -2.19 3.17
CA ALA A 39 42.33 -2.17 3.42
C ALA A 39 43.12 -1.48 2.28
N ALA A 40 42.69 -1.65 1.03
CA ALA A 40 43.23 -0.90 -0.10
C ALA A 40 42.90 0.60 0.00
N ALA A 41 41.67 0.96 0.40
CA ALA A 41 41.27 2.35 0.64
C ALA A 41 42.07 3.06 1.73
N GLU A 42 42.47 2.34 2.78
CA GLU A 42 43.31 2.88 3.85
C GLU A 42 44.73 3.17 3.36
N ARG A 43 45.27 2.32 2.49
CA ARG A 43 46.62 2.48 1.91
C ARG A 43 46.69 3.53 0.81
N THR A 44 45.56 3.86 0.18
CA THR A 44 45.49 4.90 -0.87
C THR A 44 45.09 6.25 -0.26
N PRO A 45 45.94 7.29 -0.40
CA PRO A 45 45.60 8.66 0.00
C PRO A 45 44.28 9.14 -0.61
N ALA A 46 43.52 9.96 0.12
CA ALA A 46 42.16 10.34 -0.26
C ALA A 46 42.05 11.01 -1.63
N ASP A 47 43.05 11.81 -1.99
CA ASP A 47 43.24 12.49 -3.28
C ASP A 47 43.54 11.55 -4.45
N GLN A 48 43.98 10.32 -4.17
CA GLN A 48 44.37 9.32 -5.17
C GLN A 48 43.36 8.17 -5.27
N ARG A 49 42.25 8.22 -4.51
CA ARG A 49 41.20 7.20 -4.59
C ARG A 49 40.38 7.41 -5.86
N GLY A 50 40.32 6.36 -6.69
CA GLY A 50 39.43 6.35 -7.86
C GLY A 50 37.95 6.36 -7.46
N GLU A 51 37.08 6.76 -8.39
CA GLU A 51 35.64 6.93 -8.17
C GLU A 51 34.96 5.67 -7.58
N ALA A 52 35.33 4.48 -8.06
CA ALA A 52 34.77 3.22 -7.60
C ALA A 52 35.06 2.95 -6.11
N LEU A 53 36.27 3.29 -5.65
CA LEU A 53 36.69 3.09 -4.27
C LEU A 53 35.99 4.09 -3.34
N SER A 54 35.95 5.37 -3.73
CA SER A 54 35.23 6.42 -3.01
C SER A 54 33.75 6.09 -2.87
N LYS A 55 33.09 5.65 -3.95
CA LYS A 55 31.69 5.24 -3.93
C LYS A 55 31.44 4.07 -2.98
N THR A 56 32.35 3.10 -2.91
CA THR A 56 32.23 1.95 -2.01
C THR A 56 32.32 2.38 -0.53
N ILE A 57 33.26 3.27 -0.21
CA ILE A 57 33.39 3.85 1.13
C ILE A 57 32.14 4.65 1.50
N ASP A 58 31.68 5.52 0.60
CA ASP A 58 30.49 6.34 0.82
C ASP A 58 29.26 5.46 1.06
N GLN A 59 29.09 4.39 0.27
CA GLN A 59 28.00 3.45 0.42
C GLN A 59 28.07 2.72 1.77
N TYR A 60 29.25 2.32 2.20
CA TYR A 60 29.45 1.67 3.49
C TYR A 60 29.14 2.60 4.66
N VAL A 61 29.76 3.79 4.68
CA VAL A 61 29.57 4.80 5.73
C VAL A 61 28.11 5.24 5.78
N SER A 62 27.48 5.46 4.62
CA SER A 62 26.08 5.87 4.55
C SER A 62 25.09 4.82 5.03
N THR A 63 25.48 3.55 5.09
CA THR A 63 24.65 2.45 5.59
C THR A 63 24.79 2.28 7.10
N ILE A 64 25.99 2.47 7.64
CA ILE A 64 26.31 2.15 9.04
C ILE A 64 26.20 3.38 9.95
N ASN A 65 26.42 4.58 9.43
CA ASN A 65 26.42 5.79 10.25
C ASN A 65 24.98 6.16 10.69
N PRO A 66 24.67 6.11 12.01
CA PRO A 66 23.33 6.38 12.51
C PRO A 66 22.93 7.86 12.37
N ASP A 67 23.90 8.79 12.43
CA ASP A 67 23.65 10.23 12.31
C ASP A 67 23.29 10.62 10.87
N LEU A 68 23.97 10.02 9.87
CA LEU A 68 23.61 10.21 8.47
C LEU A 68 22.23 9.65 8.16
N LYS A 69 21.85 8.53 8.78
CA LYS A 69 20.51 7.96 8.66
C LYS A 69 19.47 8.90 9.27
N SER A 70 19.68 9.37 10.49
CA SER A 70 18.74 10.27 11.17
C SER A 70 18.57 11.60 10.43
N ALA A 71 19.66 12.17 9.90
CA ALA A 71 19.60 13.39 9.09
C ALA A 71 18.81 13.18 7.78
N ARG A 72 18.98 12.04 7.11
CA ARG A 72 18.18 11.69 5.92
C ARG A 72 16.72 11.50 6.26
N ASP A 73 16.41 10.83 7.36
CA ASP A 73 15.03 10.62 7.80
C ASP A 73 14.35 11.95 8.15
N ALA A 74 15.07 12.86 8.84
CA ALA A 74 14.59 14.22 9.12
C ALA A 74 14.36 15.03 7.84
N LEU A 75 15.28 14.96 6.88
CA LEU A 75 15.12 15.60 5.58
C LEU A 75 13.91 15.04 4.82
N ASN A 76 13.74 13.72 4.80
CA ASN A 76 12.61 13.08 4.17
C ASN A 76 11.29 13.47 4.84
N GLN A 77 11.28 13.60 6.17
CA GLN A 77 10.13 14.07 6.92
C GLN A 77 9.80 15.54 6.60
N ALA A 78 10.81 16.41 6.53
CA ALA A 78 10.64 17.82 6.17
C ALA A 78 10.19 18.04 4.72
N LYS A 79 10.59 17.13 3.81
CA LYS A 79 10.16 17.13 2.40
C LYS A 79 8.76 16.56 2.19
N ARG A 80 8.11 15.99 3.21
CA ARG A 80 6.74 15.51 3.07
C ARG A 80 5.84 16.68 2.67
N PRO A 81 4.92 16.49 1.71
CA PRO A 81 3.93 17.51 1.39
C PRO A 81 3.20 17.93 2.67
N LEU A 82 3.00 19.23 2.83
CA LEU A 82 2.17 19.73 3.92
C LEU A 82 0.79 19.08 3.77
N PRO A 83 0.20 18.54 4.86
CA PRO A 83 -1.17 18.06 4.81
C PRO A 83 -2.09 19.21 4.36
N GLU A 84 -3.15 18.88 3.65
CA GLU A 84 -4.14 19.88 3.24
C GLU A 84 -4.70 20.60 4.46
N ASP A 85 -4.88 21.91 4.35
CA ASP A 85 -5.45 22.74 5.41
C ASP A 85 -6.84 22.22 5.79
N ALA A 86 -7.09 22.03 7.09
CA ALA A 86 -8.35 21.52 7.61
C ALA A 86 -9.57 22.35 7.15
N GLN A 87 -9.40 23.67 7.00
CA GLN A 87 -10.44 24.56 6.47
C GLN A 87 -10.69 24.30 4.99
N ILE A 88 -9.65 24.08 4.19
CA ILE A 88 -9.81 23.76 2.76
C ILE A 88 -10.58 22.45 2.61
N VAL A 89 -10.22 21.41 3.38
CA VAL A 89 -10.94 20.12 3.37
C VAL A 89 -12.39 20.29 3.79
N ALA A 90 -12.66 21.08 4.83
CA ALA A 90 -14.02 21.38 5.29
C ALA A 90 -14.85 22.12 4.22
N LEU A 91 -14.24 23.10 3.54
CA LEU A 91 -14.87 23.87 2.47
C LEU A 91 -15.15 22.99 1.24
N GLN A 92 -14.21 22.15 0.83
CA GLN A 92 -14.41 21.19 -0.26
C GLN A 92 -15.53 20.19 0.05
N LYS A 93 -15.60 19.67 1.28
CA LYS A 93 -16.69 18.79 1.72
C LYS A 93 -18.03 19.51 1.69
N ARG A 94 -18.06 20.76 2.14
CA ARG A 94 -19.27 21.60 2.09
C ARG A 94 -19.71 21.88 0.65
N ARG A 95 -18.76 22.16 -0.25
CA ARG A 95 -19.03 22.35 -1.68
C ARG A 95 -19.66 21.11 -2.30
N LYS A 96 -19.05 19.93 -2.12
CA LYS A 96 -19.60 18.66 -2.64
C LYS A 96 -21.02 18.38 -2.15
N ARG A 97 -21.33 18.73 -0.89
CA ARG A 97 -22.69 18.58 -0.35
C ARG A 97 -23.71 19.47 -1.08
N PHE A 98 -23.33 20.68 -1.45
CA PHE A 98 -24.23 21.62 -2.14
C PHE A 98 -24.24 21.44 -3.66
N GLU A 99 -23.24 20.77 -4.22
CA GLU A 99 -23.18 20.40 -5.64
C GLU A 99 -24.15 19.26 -5.98
N ALA A 100 -24.51 18.43 -5.00
CA ALA A 100 -25.51 17.39 -5.20
C ALA A 100 -26.86 18.01 -5.58
N GLU A 101 -27.42 17.57 -6.71
CA GLU A 101 -28.75 17.99 -7.15
C GLU A 101 -29.77 17.67 -6.06
N THR A 102 -30.65 18.64 -5.78
CA THR A 102 -31.72 18.42 -4.82
C THR A 102 -32.69 17.40 -5.41
N PRO A 103 -32.99 16.30 -4.71
CA PRO A 103 -33.96 15.33 -5.18
C PRO A 103 -35.31 16.00 -5.44
N ILE A 104 -35.96 15.63 -6.53
CA ILE A 104 -37.33 16.06 -6.79
C ILE A 104 -38.20 15.52 -5.67
N ASP A 105 -39.11 16.36 -5.17
CA ASP A 105 -40.09 15.97 -4.16
C ASP A 105 -40.83 14.68 -4.60
N PRO A 106 -40.83 13.61 -3.78
CA PRO A 106 -41.52 12.36 -4.09
C PRO A 106 -42.98 12.57 -4.48
N SER A 107 -43.70 13.47 -3.81
CA SER A 107 -45.09 13.79 -4.13
C SER A 107 -45.24 14.42 -5.51
N LEU A 108 -44.26 15.23 -5.95
CA LEU A 108 -44.25 15.80 -7.29
C LEU A 108 -43.96 14.73 -8.36
N VAL A 109 -43.09 13.77 -8.06
CA VAL A 109 -42.82 12.63 -8.96
C VAL A 109 -44.10 11.80 -9.15
N GLU A 110 -44.77 11.46 -8.05
CA GLU A 110 -46.04 10.72 -8.08
C GLU A 110 -47.12 11.49 -8.84
N LEU A 111 -47.27 12.78 -8.58
CA LEU A 111 -48.26 13.61 -9.25
C LEU A 111 -48.02 13.66 -10.77
N ARG A 112 -46.76 13.80 -11.21
CA ARG A 112 -46.42 13.77 -12.64
C ARG A 112 -46.78 12.43 -13.27
N ALA A 113 -46.46 11.32 -12.60
CA ALA A 113 -46.79 9.98 -13.09
C ALA A 113 -48.32 9.78 -13.20
N ASN A 114 -49.08 10.25 -12.20
CA ASN A 114 -50.54 10.18 -12.20
C ASN A 114 -51.15 11.04 -13.32
N VAL A 115 -50.61 12.24 -13.58
CA VAL A 115 -51.04 13.10 -14.69
C VAL A 115 -50.82 12.41 -16.04
N GLU A 116 -49.66 11.79 -16.25
CA GLU A 116 -49.39 11.06 -17.49
C GLU A 116 -50.33 9.86 -17.67
N ARG A 117 -50.57 9.09 -16.59
CA ARG A 117 -51.56 7.99 -16.61
C ARG A 117 -52.97 8.49 -16.94
N SER A 118 -53.38 9.61 -16.36
CA SER A 118 -54.69 10.22 -16.61
C SER A 118 -54.83 10.66 -18.07
N LYS A 119 -53.79 11.24 -18.68
CA LYS A 119 -53.78 11.57 -20.11
C LYS A 119 -53.97 10.33 -20.99
N THR A 120 -53.29 9.23 -20.67
CA THR A 120 -53.44 7.97 -21.41
C THR A 120 -54.87 7.42 -21.30
N GLN A 121 -55.46 7.47 -20.10
CA GLN A 121 -56.86 7.06 -19.87
C GLN A 121 -57.85 7.94 -20.65
N LEU A 122 -57.64 9.26 -20.68
CA LEU A 122 -58.43 10.19 -21.49
C LEU A 122 -58.30 9.91 -22.99
N GLY A 123 -57.17 9.38 -23.47
CA GLY A 123 -57.01 8.94 -24.86
C GLY A 123 -57.78 7.67 -25.21
N SER A 124 -58.14 6.87 -24.19
CA SER A 124 -58.73 5.53 -24.34
C SER A 124 -60.02 5.35 -23.53
N ILE A 125 -60.88 6.37 -23.53
CA ILE A 125 -62.08 6.48 -22.66
C ILE A 125 -62.92 5.20 -22.61
N ARG A 126 -63.17 4.55 -23.75
CA ARG A 126 -63.99 3.32 -23.80
C ARG A 126 -63.33 2.14 -23.10
N LEU A 127 -62.02 1.99 -23.28
CA LEU A 127 -61.24 0.94 -22.63
C LEU A 127 -61.19 1.21 -21.13
N THR A 128 -60.87 2.44 -20.72
CA THR A 128 -60.85 2.83 -19.30
C THR A 128 -62.21 2.64 -18.63
N ALA A 129 -63.31 3.04 -19.28
CA ALA A 129 -64.65 2.82 -18.73
C ALA A 129 -64.98 1.32 -18.60
N ALA A 130 -64.55 0.49 -19.54
CA ALA A 130 -64.73 -0.97 -19.44
C ALA A 130 -63.87 -1.56 -18.31
N GLU A 131 -62.61 -1.13 -18.17
CA GLU A 131 -61.72 -1.51 -17.08
C GLU A 131 -62.28 -1.10 -15.70
N ASP A 132 -62.82 0.12 -15.58
CA ASP A 132 -63.44 0.62 -14.35
C ASP A 132 -64.71 -0.17 -13.99
N LEU A 133 -65.55 -0.48 -14.98
CA LEU A 133 -66.74 -1.32 -14.78
C LEU A 133 -66.35 -2.74 -14.34
N VAL A 134 -65.35 -3.34 -14.98
CA VAL A 134 -64.84 -4.66 -14.60
C VAL A 134 -64.27 -4.62 -13.18
N TRP A 135 -63.50 -3.58 -12.83
CA TRP A 135 -62.97 -3.39 -11.49
C TRP A 135 -64.10 -3.31 -10.46
N ALA A 136 -65.14 -2.51 -10.72
CA ALA A 136 -66.29 -2.40 -9.82
C ALA A 136 -67.04 -3.74 -9.67
N LEU A 137 -67.23 -4.48 -10.76
CA LEU A 137 -67.92 -5.78 -10.75
C LEU A 137 -67.13 -6.84 -9.96
N VAL A 138 -65.83 -6.99 -10.22
CA VAL A 138 -64.98 -7.98 -9.54
C VAL A 138 -64.89 -7.72 -8.04
N ASN A 139 -64.93 -6.44 -7.63
CA ASN A 139 -64.93 -6.04 -6.22
C ASN A 139 -66.33 -6.01 -5.59
N SER A 140 -67.37 -6.45 -6.31
CA SER A 140 -68.74 -6.50 -5.80
C SER A 140 -69.14 -7.92 -5.35
N PRO A 141 -69.77 -8.09 -4.17
CA PRO A 141 -70.24 -9.39 -3.70
C PRO A 141 -71.28 -10.05 -4.64
N ALA A 142 -72.16 -9.25 -5.26
CA ALA A 142 -73.23 -9.75 -6.13
C ALA A 142 -72.68 -10.51 -7.36
N PHE A 143 -71.53 -10.09 -7.89
CA PHE A 143 -70.86 -10.77 -8.99
C PHE A 143 -70.09 -12.02 -8.53
N LEU A 144 -69.48 -11.97 -7.34
CA LEU A 144 -68.68 -13.09 -6.79
C LEU A 144 -69.52 -14.27 -6.29
N PHE A 145 -70.71 -13.99 -5.74
CA PHE A 145 -71.53 -15.00 -5.06
C PHE A 145 -72.78 -15.45 -5.80
N ASN A 146 -72.99 -14.94 -7.03
CA ASN A 146 -74.01 -15.35 -8.01
C ASN A 146 -75.25 -16.01 -7.37
N HIS A 147 -76.08 -15.20 -6.70
CA HIS A 147 -77.30 -15.63 -6.01
C HIS A 147 -78.42 -15.98 -6.99
#